data_AF-A0A226MSW0-F1
#
_entry.id   AF-A0A226MSW0-F1
#
_cell.length_a   1.000
_cell.length_b   1.000
_cell.length_c   1.000
_cell.angle_alpha   90.00
_cell.angle_beta   90.00
_cell.angle_gamma   90.00
#
_symmetry.space_group_name_H-M   'P 1'
#
loop_
_entity.id
_entity.type
_entity.pdbx_description
1 polymer ?
#
loop_
_entity_poly.entity_id
_entity_poly.type
_entity_poly.pdbx_seq_one_letter_code
_entity_poly.pdbx_strand_id
1 'polypeptide(L)'
;VYYLGEGEESKQWLQQQGNTPEKLCLFHIKAVASYVASSYPTVTPIMWDDMLRGISEETLAESGVPQLVQPMIWDYAADLDVESKVLLIEKYRRCGFSKVWFASAFKGATGVNQSLTLIGHHLNNHLQWLKVASSVPADVLQGGYSEKVKENVEKLLGMSNLELDTFMSTSTGTFPGSNILTLVTQVSFYLKSSVDELLERNSLLSKWNAVVQDLQAAMEQVFHRCTIEEWMEENVHPSLGKLQQVVDDLDKAIKAQN
;
A
#
# COMPACT_ATOMS: atom_id res chain seq x y z
N VAL A 1 11.50 1.38 -19.32
CA VAL A 1 12.10 0.21 -20.02
C VAL A 1 13.55 0.53 -20.35
N TYR A 2 14.52 -0.18 -19.78
CA TYR A 2 15.93 0.19 -19.86
C TYR A 2 16.58 0.03 -21.25
N TYR A 3 16.16 -0.98 -22.03
CA TYR A 3 16.77 -1.30 -23.33
C TYR A 3 15.85 -0.98 -24.52
N LEU A 4 14.92 -0.03 -24.35
CA LEU A 4 14.05 0.38 -25.44
C LEU A 4 14.88 1.01 -26.56
N GLY A 5 14.74 0.50 -27.78
CA GLY A 5 15.46 1.03 -28.94
C GLY A 5 16.84 0.38 -29.17
N GLU A 6 17.28 -0.55 -28.31
CA GLU A 6 18.63 -1.12 -28.38
C GLU A 6 18.79 -2.29 -29.37
N GLY A 7 17.68 -2.82 -29.89
CA GLY A 7 17.68 -3.85 -30.93
C GLY A 7 18.11 -3.30 -32.30
N GLU A 8 18.64 -4.17 -33.15
CA GLU A 8 19.20 -3.80 -34.46
C GLU A 8 18.19 -3.03 -35.35
N GLU A 9 16.98 -3.56 -35.51
CA GLU A 9 15.92 -2.92 -36.29
C GLU A 9 15.49 -1.58 -35.69
N SER A 10 15.42 -1.50 -34.36
CA SER A 10 15.06 -0.27 -33.66
C SER A 10 16.13 0.81 -33.81
N LYS A 11 17.41 0.44 -33.76
CA LYS A 11 18.53 1.35 -33.99
C LYS A 11 18.52 1.93 -35.40
N GLN A 12 18.29 1.08 -36.41
CA GLN A 12 18.17 1.53 -37.80
C GLN A 12 16.97 2.47 -37.99
N TRP A 13 15.85 2.18 -37.33
CA TRP A 13 14.66 3.04 -37.37
C TRP A 13 14.91 4.39 -36.68
N LEU A 14 15.61 4.41 -35.54
CA LEU A 14 15.94 5.64 -34.80
C LEU A 14 16.94 6.56 -35.53
N GLN A 15 17.70 6.06 -36.51
CA GLN A 15 18.59 6.88 -37.33
C GLN A 15 17.84 7.79 -38.33
N GLN A 16 16.55 7.52 -38.58
CA GLN A 16 15.74 8.32 -39.50
C GLN A 16 15.30 9.64 -38.86
N GLN A 17 15.22 10.70 -39.67
CA GLN A 17 14.91 12.05 -39.17
C GLN A 17 13.53 12.11 -38.49
N GLY A 18 13.50 12.61 -37.26
CA GLY A 18 12.26 12.83 -36.49
C GLY A 18 11.75 11.62 -35.72
N ASN A 19 12.44 10.47 -35.79
CA ASN A 19 12.18 9.31 -34.93
C ASN A 19 12.86 9.46 -33.58
N THR A 20 12.16 9.04 -32.52
CA THR A 20 12.66 9.11 -31.15
C THR A 20 12.24 7.86 -30.37
N PRO A 21 12.92 7.50 -29.27
CA PRO A 21 12.52 6.39 -28.41
C PRO A 21 11.08 6.52 -27.89
N GLU A 22 10.61 7.74 -27.63
CA GLU A 22 9.24 8.02 -27.20
C GLU A 22 8.23 7.62 -28.28
N LYS A 23 8.49 8.00 -29.54
CA LYS A 23 7.65 7.59 -30.69
C LYS A 23 7.67 6.09 -30.89
N LEU A 24 8.83 5.45 -30.75
CA LEU A 24 8.94 3.98 -30.82
C LEU A 24 8.05 3.31 -29.76
N CYS A 25 8.11 3.79 -28.51
CA CYS A 25 7.26 3.30 -27.42
C CYS A 25 5.78 3.44 -27.75
N LEU A 26 5.38 4.64 -28.20
CA LEU A 26 3.98 4.95 -28.53
C LEU A 26 3.45 4.14 -29.71
N PHE A 27 4.27 3.90 -30.74
CA PHE A 27 3.89 3.02 -31.85
C PHE A 27 3.63 1.60 -31.38
N HIS A 28 4.49 1.07 -30.50
CA HIS A 28 4.30 -0.26 -29.94
C HIS A 28 3.03 -0.33 -29.09
N ILE A 29 2.82 0.63 -28.19
CA ILE A 29 1.61 0.71 -27.35
C ILE A 29 0.38 0.76 -28.23
N LYS A 30 0.36 1.64 -29.24
CA LYS A 30 -0.76 1.78 -30.17
C LYS A 30 -1.05 0.48 -30.91
N ALA A 31 -0.03 -0.22 -31.41
CA ALA A 31 -0.21 -1.47 -32.14
C ALA A 31 -0.87 -2.54 -31.26
N VAL A 32 -0.36 -2.74 -30.04
CA VAL A 32 -0.90 -3.71 -29.09
C VAL A 32 -2.32 -3.31 -28.65
N ALA A 33 -2.53 -2.05 -28.27
CA ALA A 33 -3.83 -1.58 -27.81
C ALA A 33 -4.90 -1.62 -28.91
N SER A 34 -4.53 -1.31 -30.17
CA SER A 34 -5.44 -1.43 -31.32
C SER A 34 -5.83 -2.88 -31.58
N TYR A 35 -4.89 -3.82 -31.41
CA TYR A 35 -5.19 -5.26 -31.52
C TYR A 35 -6.17 -5.72 -30.43
N VAL A 36 -5.95 -5.29 -29.18
CA VAL A 36 -6.86 -5.61 -28.07
C VAL A 36 -8.25 -5.02 -28.31
N ALA A 37 -8.33 -3.74 -28.69
CA ALA A 37 -9.60 -3.06 -28.94
C ALA A 37 -10.40 -3.68 -30.10
N SER A 38 -9.72 -4.12 -31.16
CA SER A 38 -10.37 -4.80 -32.30
C SER A 38 -10.81 -6.23 -31.98
N SER A 39 -10.02 -6.96 -31.18
CA SER A 39 -10.31 -8.35 -30.81
C SER A 39 -11.33 -8.46 -29.67
N TYR A 40 -11.32 -7.49 -28.76
CA TYR A 40 -12.14 -7.47 -27.54
C TYR A 40 -12.73 -6.07 -27.31
N PRO A 41 -13.81 -5.69 -28.03
CA PRO A 41 -14.35 -4.33 -28.00
C PRO A 41 -14.84 -3.84 -26.63
N THR A 42 -15.08 -4.76 -25.67
CA THR A 42 -15.51 -4.44 -24.31
C THR A 42 -14.35 -4.29 -23.33
N VAL A 43 -13.10 -4.52 -23.76
CA VAL A 43 -11.91 -4.48 -22.92
C VAL A 43 -11.18 -3.17 -23.15
N THR A 44 -10.98 -2.40 -22.08
CA THR A 44 -10.12 -1.22 -22.09
C THR A 44 -8.77 -1.56 -21.47
N PRO A 45 -7.66 -1.50 -22.22
CA PRO A 45 -6.33 -1.70 -21.68
C PRO A 45 -5.96 -0.64 -20.63
N ILE A 46 -5.37 -1.11 -19.53
CA ILE A 46 -4.72 -0.27 -18.52
C ILE A 46 -3.21 -0.49 -18.62
N MET A 47 -2.41 0.57 -18.53
CA MET A 47 -0.95 0.47 -18.59
C MET A 47 -0.25 1.35 -17.57
N TRP A 48 0.93 0.93 -17.11
CA TRP A 48 1.78 1.74 -16.26
C TRP A 48 2.29 2.99 -16.99
N ASP A 49 2.28 4.13 -16.30
CA ASP A 49 2.50 5.45 -16.90
C ASP A 49 3.98 5.86 -17.06
N ASP A 50 4.93 5.05 -16.57
CA ASP A 50 6.37 5.34 -16.48
C ASP A 50 6.93 6.02 -17.73
N MET A 51 6.69 5.38 -18.88
CA MET A 51 7.25 5.81 -20.16
C MET A 51 6.56 7.06 -20.71
N LEU A 52 5.38 7.43 -20.19
CA LEU A 52 4.58 8.57 -20.66
C LEU A 52 4.93 9.87 -19.94
N ARG A 53 5.56 9.80 -18.75
CA ARG A 53 5.83 10.98 -17.91
C ARG A 53 6.70 12.02 -18.62
N GLY A 54 7.75 11.57 -19.31
CA GLY A 54 8.71 12.43 -20.01
C GLY A 54 8.28 12.89 -21.42
N ILE A 55 7.24 12.29 -22.00
CA ILE A 55 6.81 12.59 -23.38
C ILE A 55 6.06 13.93 -23.43
N SER A 56 6.27 14.77 -24.44
CA SER A 56 5.53 16.03 -24.58
C SER A 56 4.04 15.80 -24.80
N GLU A 57 3.20 16.78 -24.39
CA GLU A 57 1.75 16.73 -24.58
C GLU A 57 1.36 16.58 -26.06
N GLU A 58 2.03 17.32 -26.95
CA GLU A 58 1.86 17.24 -28.40
C GLU A 58 2.12 15.82 -28.93
N THR A 59 3.28 15.24 -28.60
CA THR A 59 3.64 13.88 -29.07
C THR A 59 2.67 12.83 -28.53
N LEU A 60 2.23 12.96 -27.27
CA LEU A 60 1.23 12.05 -26.69
C LEU A 60 -0.13 12.18 -27.37
N ALA A 61 -0.62 13.40 -27.57
CA ALA A 61 -1.92 13.65 -28.19
C ALA A 61 -1.97 13.14 -29.64
N GLU A 62 -0.92 13.40 -30.43
CA GLU A 62 -0.84 13.00 -31.83
C GLU A 62 -0.66 11.49 -32.03
N SER A 63 -0.17 10.77 -31.01
CA SER A 63 0.08 9.33 -31.11
C SER A 63 -1.18 8.50 -31.35
N GLY A 64 -2.34 8.96 -30.87
CA GLY A 64 -3.57 8.17 -30.85
C GLY A 64 -3.64 7.13 -29.71
N VAL A 65 -2.62 7.06 -28.84
CA VAL A 65 -2.63 6.21 -27.64
C VAL A 65 -3.69 6.65 -26.62
N PRO A 66 -3.92 7.95 -26.36
CA PRO A 66 -4.87 8.38 -25.33
C PRO A 66 -6.31 7.88 -25.50
N GLN A 67 -6.71 7.55 -26.73
CA GLN A 67 -8.03 7.02 -27.07
C GLN A 67 -8.14 5.50 -26.89
N LEU A 68 -7.01 4.80 -26.75
CA LEU A 68 -6.95 3.34 -26.74
C LEU A 68 -6.65 2.75 -25.36
N VAL A 69 -6.03 3.51 -24.45
CA VAL A 69 -5.57 3.02 -23.15
C VAL A 69 -5.88 3.99 -22.02
N GLN A 70 -5.91 3.49 -20.78
CA GLN A 70 -6.01 4.30 -19.57
C GLN A 70 -4.71 4.14 -18.74
N PRO A 71 -4.01 5.23 -18.40
CA PRO A 71 -2.79 5.14 -17.62
C PRO A 71 -3.07 4.84 -16.15
N MET A 72 -2.23 3.99 -15.57
CA MET A 72 -2.15 3.73 -14.15
C MET A 72 -0.90 4.42 -13.59
N ILE A 73 -1.15 5.45 -12.80
CA ILE A 73 -0.12 6.26 -12.16
C ILE A 73 0.25 5.62 -10.83
N TRP A 74 1.55 5.51 -10.57
CA TRP A 74 2.06 4.91 -9.35
C TRP A 74 3.28 5.67 -8.82
N ASP A 75 3.50 5.60 -7.52
CA ASP A 75 4.68 6.16 -6.86
C ASP A 75 4.76 5.55 -5.46
N TYR A 76 5.96 5.17 -5.06
CA TYR A 76 6.20 4.45 -3.82
C TYR A 76 6.56 5.37 -2.65
N ALA A 77 6.84 6.66 -2.86
CA ALA A 77 7.24 7.55 -1.77
C ALA A 77 6.09 7.79 -0.77
N ALA A 78 6.39 7.75 0.53
CA ALA A 78 5.39 8.02 1.57
C ALA A 78 4.97 9.50 1.63
N ASP A 79 5.85 10.38 1.17
CA ASP A 79 5.75 11.84 1.12
C ASP A 79 5.57 12.32 -0.33
N LEU A 80 4.59 11.76 -1.04
CA LEU A 80 4.31 12.15 -2.43
C LEU A 80 4.13 13.66 -2.57
N ASP A 81 4.76 14.22 -3.59
CA ASP A 81 4.46 15.55 -4.08
C ASP A 81 3.09 15.54 -4.78
N VAL A 82 2.06 15.92 -4.01
CA VAL A 82 0.66 15.96 -4.45
C VAL A 82 0.47 16.90 -5.65
N GLU A 83 1.11 18.08 -5.63
CA GLU A 83 0.94 19.10 -6.68
C GLU A 83 1.50 18.58 -8.02
N SER A 84 2.70 17.99 -7.99
CA SER A 84 3.30 17.38 -9.18
C SER A 84 2.42 16.26 -9.77
N LYS A 85 1.75 15.45 -8.94
CA LYS A 85 0.82 14.42 -9.44
C LYS A 85 -0.44 15.02 -10.05
N VAL A 86 -1.00 16.07 -9.45
CA VAL A 86 -2.15 16.80 -10.02
C VAL A 86 -1.80 17.38 -11.39
N LEU A 87 -0.64 18.01 -11.53
CA LEU A 87 -0.16 18.53 -12.82
C LEU A 87 0.04 17.42 -13.86
N LEU A 88 0.53 16.25 -13.45
CA LEU A 88 0.66 15.08 -14.32
C LEU A 88 -0.70 14.56 -14.81
N ILE A 89 -1.71 14.55 -13.95
CA ILE A 89 -3.08 14.15 -14.32
C ILE A 89 -3.67 15.17 -15.31
N GLU A 90 -3.48 16.46 -15.07
CA GLU A 90 -3.91 17.52 -15.99
C GLU A 90 -3.23 17.44 -17.35
N LYS A 91 -1.94 17.06 -17.38
CA LYS A 91 -1.23 16.75 -18.63
C LYS A 91 -1.92 15.61 -19.37
N TYR A 92 -2.22 14.48 -18.72
CA TYR A 92 -2.90 13.36 -19.37
C TYR A 92 -4.30 13.72 -19.86
N ARG A 93 -5.05 14.50 -19.08
CA ARG A 93 -6.35 15.01 -19.50
C ARG A 93 -6.25 15.85 -20.78
N ARG A 94 -5.28 16.78 -20.83
CA ARG A 94 -5.03 17.62 -22.03
C ARG A 94 -4.58 16.82 -23.24
N CYS A 95 -3.89 15.69 -23.04
CA CYS A 95 -3.53 14.77 -24.12
C CYS A 95 -4.73 13.95 -24.65
N GLY A 96 -5.88 13.97 -23.98
CA GLY A 96 -7.09 13.27 -24.39
C GLY A 96 -7.28 11.89 -23.77
N PHE A 97 -6.57 11.56 -22.67
CA PHE A 97 -6.85 10.32 -21.93
C PHE A 97 -8.22 10.42 -21.27
N SER A 98 -9.07 9.40 -21.49
CA SER A 98 -10.45 9.40 -20.98
C SER A 98 -10.54 9.28 -19.47
N LYS A 99 -9.65 8.48 -18.88
CA LYS A 99 -9.60 8.15 -17.46
C LYS A 99 -8.18 7.88 -17.00
N VAL A 100 -7.92 8.08 -15.71
CA VAL A 100 -6.67 7.67 -15.06
C VAL A 100 -6.95 6.79 -13.84
N TRP A 101 -5.99 5.91 -13.54
CA TRP A 101 -6.02 5.04 -12.37
C TRP A 101 -4.84 5.33 -11.44
N PHE A 102 -4.97 4.98 -10.16
CA PHE A 102 -3.89 5.08 -9.18
C PHE A 102 -3.55 3.73 -8.59
N ALA A 103 -2.27 3.52 -8.33
CA ALA A 103 -1.78 2.41 -7.52
C ALA A 103 -0.93 2.96 -6.38
N SER A 104 -1.44 2.85 -5.15
CA SER A 104 -0.65 3.12 -3.95
C SER A 104 0.37 2.01 -3.72
N ALA A 105 1.47 2.36 -3.04
CA ALA A 105 2.52 1.43 -2.65
C ALA A 105 1.94 0.29 -1.79
N PHE A 106 2.27 -0.95 -2.14
CA PHE A 106 1.93 -2.14 -1.37
C PHE A 106 3.19 -2.93 -1.00
N LYS A 107 3.02 -4.04 -0.26
CA LYS A 107 4.12 -4.93 0.15
C LYS A 107 5.07 -5.22 -1.02
N GLY A 108 6.36 -4.96 -0.83
CA GLY A 108 7.42 -5.10 -1.84
C GLY A 108 7.88 -3.78 -2.49
N ALA A 109 7.21 -2.66 -2.22
CA ALA A 109 7.55 -1.36 -2.78
C ALA A 109 8.68 -0.59 -2.03
N THR A 110 9.16 -1.10 -0.91
CA THR A 110 10.15 -0.42 -0.04
C THR A 110 11.55 -1.05 -0.07
N GLY A 111 11.68 -2.28 -0.59
CA GLY A 111 12.98 -2.95 -0.69
C GLY A 111 12.86 -4.37 -1.23
N VAL A 112 13.86 -4.79 -2.02
CA VAL A 112 13.87 -6.09 -2.72
C VAL A 112 13.92 -7.30 -1.77
N ASN A 113 14.51 -7.14 -0.59
CA ASN A 113 14.71 -8.21 0.40
C ASN A 113 13.89 -7.98 1.68
N GLN A 114 12.95 -7.05 1.66
CA GLN A 114 12.22 -6.66 2.87
C GLN A 114 11.10 -7.66 3.17
N SER A 115 11.22 -8.37 4.29
CA SER A 115 10.25 -9.39 4.70
C SER A 115 9.05 -8.77 5.42
N LEU A 116 9.32 -7.82 6.33
CA LEU A 116 8.29 -7.09 7.05
C LEU A 116 7.71 -5.94 6.23
N THR A 117 6.39 -5.75 6.32
CA THR A 117 5.69 -4.65 5.64
C THR A 117 5.76 -3.38 6.49
N LEU A 118 6.31 -2.29 5.96
CA LEU A 118 6.36 -1.00 6.66
C LEU A 118 4.99 -0.33 6.61
N ILE A 119 4.10 -0.71 7.52
CA ILE A 119 2.69 -0.29 7.54
C ILE A 119 2.57 1.24 7.47
N GLY A 120 3.33 1.98 8.29
CA GLY A 120 3.30 3.44 8.32
C GLY A 120 3.69 4.08 6.97
N HIS A 121 4.66 3.51 6.27
CA HIS A 121 5.08 3.98 4.95
C HIS A 121 3.95 3.84 3.92
N HIS A 122 3.37 2.64 3.83
CA HIS A 122 2.29 2.36 2.87
C HIS A 122 1.01 3.13 3.20
N LEU A 123 0.68 3.28 4.49
CA LEU A 123 -0.44 4.10 4.94
C LEU A 123 -0.24 5.56 4.55
N ASN A 124 0.94 6.14 4.82
CA ASN A 124 1.23 7.52 4.46
C ASN A 124 1.16 7.73 2.94
N ASN A 125 1.75 6.82 2.15
CA ASN A 125 1.64 6.86 0.69
C ASN A 125 0.16 6.82 0.24
N HIS A 126 -0.65 5.92 0.80
CA HIS A 126 -2.07 5.81 0.47
C HIS A 126 -2.83 7.10 0.82
N LEU A 127 -2.57 7.69 1.98
CA LEU A 127 -3.16 8.97 2.40
C LEU A 127 -2.78 10.12 1.44
N GLN A 128 -1.56 10.14 0.92
CA GLN A 128 -1.17 11.14 -0.08
C GLN A 128 -1.90 10.92 -1.42
N TRP A 129 -2.07 9.67 -1.88
CA TRP A 129 -2.88 9.37 -3.06
C TRP A 129 -4.34 9.79 -2.91
N LEU A 130 -4.92 9.67 -1.71
CA LEU A 130 -6.26 10.20 -1.42
C LEU A 130 -6.32 11.72 -1.56
N LYS A 131 -5.28 12.44 -1.12
CA LYS A 131 -5.20 13.90 -1.33
C LYS A 131 -5.11 14.26 -2.81
N VAL A 132 -4.31 13.53 -3.60
CA VAL A 132 -4.26 13.68 -5.07
C VAL A 132 -5.64 13.47 -5.67
N ALA A 133 -6.32 12.36 -5.31
CA ALA A 133 -7.65 12.04 -5.81
C ALA A 133 -8.69 13.12 -5.47
N SER A 134 -8.63 13.68 -4.26
CA SER A 134 -9.53 14.77 -3.85
C SER A 134 -9.25 16.11 -4.54
N SER A 135 -8.07 16.27 -5.12
CA SER A 135 -7.63 17.51 -5.78
C SER A 135 -7.87 17.53 -7.29
N VAL A 136 -8.39 16.44 -7.86
CA VAL A 136 -8.68 16.32 -9.30
C VAL A 136 -10.17 16.06 -9.55
N PRO A 137 -10.70 16.46 -10.72
CA PRO A 137 -12.10 16.21 -11.04
C PRO A 137 -12.46 14.72 -11.03
N ALA A 138 -13.56 14.37 -10.35
CA ALA A 138 -13.98 12.99 -10.16
C ALA A 138 -14.32 12.25 -11.47
N ASP A 139 -14.67 12.98 -12.53
CA ASP A 139 -14.93 12.44 -13.86
C ASP A 139 -13.67 11.97 -14.59
N VAL A 140 -12.48 12.39 -14.17
CA VAL A 140 -11.19 11.95 -14.75
C VAL A 140 -10.72 10.66 -14.08
N LEU A 141 -11.12 10.43 -12.83
CA LEU A 141 -10.72 9.25 -12.07
C LEU A 141 -11.54 8.02 -12.46
N GLN A 142 -10.88 6.86 -12.41
CA GLN A 142 -11.52 5.56 -12.54
C GLN A 142 -11.12 4.65 -11.38
N GLY A 143 -12.09 3.87 -10.92
CA GLY A 143 -11.96 3.03 -9.74
C GLY A 143 -12.40 3.78 -8.48
N GLY A 144 -11.96 3.27 -7.33
CA GLY A 144 -12.34 3.79 -6.01
C GLY A 144 -13.06 2.76 -5.16
N TYR A 145 -13.01 2.97 -3.85
CA TYR A 145 -13.69 2.13 -2.88
C TYR A 145 -15.16 2.54 -2.81
N SER A 146 -16.04 1.73 -3.41
CA SER A 146 -17.50 1.91 -3.34
C SER A 146 -18.10 1.04 -2.25
N GLU A 147 -19.35 1.29 -1.86
CA GLU A 147 -20.08 0.41 -0.93
C GLU A 147 -20.09 -1.06 -1.39
N LYS A 148 -20.24 -1.30 -2.70
CA LYS A 148 -20.14 -2.66 -3.25
C LYS A 148 -18.75 -3.27 -3.04
N VAL A 149 -17.69 -2.48 -3.15
CA VAL A 149 -16.33 -2.94 -2.86
C VAL A 149 -16.19 -3.23 -1.36
N LYS A 150 -16.74 -2.37 -0.50
CA LYS A 150 -16.79 -2.59 0.94
C LYS A 150 -17.45 -3.91 1.30
N GLU A 151 -18.67 -4.14 0.83
CA GLU A 151 -19.42 -5.38 1.04
C GLU A 151 -18.64 -6.62 0.58
N ASN A 152 -17.97 -6.52 -0.58
CA ASN A 152 -17.14 -7.62 -1.09
C ASN A 152 -15.94 -7.90 -0.19
N VAL A 153 -15.27 -6.86 0.30
CA VAL A 153 -14.12 -7.01 1.20
C VAL A 153 -14.56 -7.57 2.55
N GLU A 154 -15.65 -7.06 3.14
CA GLU A 154 -16.24 -7.59 4.38
C GLU A 154 -16.56 -9.07 4.25
N LYS A 155 -17.20 -9.47 3.15
CA LYS A 155 -17.50 -10.87 2.85
C LYS A 155 -16.24 -11.73 2.70
N LEU A 156 -15.22 -11.23 2.01
CA LEU A 156 -13.95 -11.95 1.81
C LEU A 156 -13.18 -12.12 3.12
N LEU A 157 -13.22 -11.12 3.99
CA LEU A 157 -12.57 -11.16 5.30
C LEU A 157 -13.42 -11.88 6.35
N GLY A 158 -14.68 -12.17 6.06
CA GLY A 158 -15.64 -12.70 7.02
C GLY A 158 -15.87 -11.77 8.20
N MET A 159 -15.83 -10.46 7.95
CA MET A 159 -16.04 -9.41 8.95
C MET A 159 -17.46 -8.85 8.80
N SER A 160 -18.11 -8.54 9.92
CA SER A 160 -19.46 -7.96 9.93
C SER A 160 -19.48 -6.46 9.63
N ASN A 161 -18.37 -5.77 9.88
CA ASN A 161 -18.15 -4.36 9.58
C ASN A 161 -16.64 -4.07 9.54
N LEU A 162 -16.21 -3.36 8.51
CA LEU A 162 -14.90 -2.72 8.45
C LEU A 162 -15.02 -1.28 8.93
N GLU A 163 -14.54 -1.01 10.15
CA GLU A 163 -14.35 0.36 10.63
C GLU A 163 -13.15 0.98 9.93
N LEU A 164 -13.39 2.05 9.17
CA LEU A 164 -12.36 2.75 8.39
C LEU A 164 -11.74 3.93 9.15
N ASP A 165 -12.40 4.39 10.21
CA ASP A 165 -12.04 5.62 10.93
C ASP A 165 -11.29 5.35 12.25
N THR A 166 -11.13 4.08 12.62
CA THR A 166 -10.53 3.68 13.90
C THR A 166 -9.58 2.50 13.72
N PHE A 167 -8.40 2.61 14.31
CA PHE A 167 -7.38 1.54 14.31
C PHE A 167 -7.71 0.37 15.26
N MET A 168 -8.75 0.53 16.09
CA MET A 168 -9.09 -0.35 17.19
C MET A 168 -10.56 -0.75 17.09
N SER A 169 -10.83 -1.74 16.24
CA SER A 169 -12.16 -2.35 16.13
C SER A 169 -12.23 -3.61 16.99
N THR A 170 -13.39 -3.86 17.61
CA THR A 170 -13.71 -5.15 18.24
C THR A 170 -14.22 -6.19 17.24
N SER A 171 -14.32 -5.81 15.95
CA SER A 171 -14.81 -6.70 14.91
C SER A 171 -13.81 -7.83 14.63
N THR A 172 -14.33 -9.05 14.65
CA THR A 172 -13.60 -10.27 14.33
C THR A 172 -13.81 -10.63 12.87
N GLY A 173 -12.80 -11.24 12.25
CA GLY A 173 -12.89 -11.79 10.90
C GLY A 173 -12.65 -13.30 10.90
N THR A 174 -12.81 -13.93 9.73
CA THR A 174 -12.48 -15.35 9.51
C THR A 174 -11.35 -15.55 8.50
N PHE A 175 -10.64 -14.48 8.15
CA PHE A 175 -9.50 -14.53 7.24
C PHE A 175 -8.26 -15.16 7.91
N PRO A 176 -7.30 -15.70 7.13
CA PRO A 176 -6.02 -16.18 7.66
C PRO A 176 -5.28 -15.08 8.44
N GLY A 177 -5.04 -15.30 9.73
CA GLY A 177 -4.46 -14.30 10.63
C GLY A 177 -5.46 -13.48 11.45
N SER A 178 -6.76 -13.77 11.36
CA SER A 178 -7.80 -13.15 12.22
C SER A 178 -7.56 -13.36 13.73
N ASN A 179 -6.99 -14.50 14.13
CA ASN A 179 -6.55 -14.73 15.51
C ASN A 179 -5.43 -13.75 15.91
N ILE A 180 -4.48 -13.48 15.02
CA ILE A 180 -3.39 -12.52 15.25
C ILE A 180 -3.98 -11.11 15.41
N LEU A 181 -4.90 -10.71 14.53
CA LEU A 181 -5.61 -9.43 14.66
C LEU A 181 -6.30 -9.31 16.03
N THR A 182 -7.02 -10.36 16.45
CA THR A 182 -7.74 -10.38 17.73
C THR A 182 -6.77 -10.21 18.92
N LEU A 183 -5.66 -10.94 18.91
CA LEU A 183 -4.65 -10.88 19.98
C LEU A 183 -3.96 -9.50 20.03
N VAL A 184 -3.59 -8.92 18.88
CA VAL A 184 -3.00 -7.57 18.80
C VAL A 184 -3.99 -6.50 19.30
N THR A 185 -5.27 -6.62 18.95
CA THR A 185 -6.32 -5.74 19.44
C THR A 185 -6.46 -5.86 20.96
N GLN A 186 -6.49 -7.08 21.50
CA GLN A 186 -6.53 -7.32 22.95
C GLN A 186 -5.32 -6.71 23.65
N VAL A 187 -4.11 -6.92 23.14
CA VAL A 187 -2.88 -6.29 23.65
C VAL A 187 -3.03 -4.78 23.76
N SER A 188 -3.51 -4.15 22.68
CA SER A 188 -3.66 -2.70 22.61
C SER A 188 -4.75 -2.19 23.57
N PHE A 189 -5.82 -2.95 23.78
CA PHE A 189 -6.85 -2.65 24.80
C PHE A 189 -6.30 -2.81 26.22
N TYR A 190 -5.56 -3.88 26.53
CA TYR A 190 -4.96 -4.08 27.85
C TYR A 190 -3.95 -2.99 28.20
N LEU A 191 -3.11 -2.56 27.25
CA LEU A 191 -2.20 -1.42 27.45
C LEU A 191 -2.95 -0.11 27.74
N LYS A 192 -4.08 0.11 27.08
CA LYS A 192 -4.87 1.34 27.23
C LYS A 192 -5.74 1.35 28.50
N SER A 193 -6.10 0.18 29.02
CA SER A 193 -7.14 0.06 30.05
C SER A 193 -6.64 0.10 31.50
N SER A 194 -5.34 0.13 31.78
CA SER A 194 -4.93 -0.23 33.15
C SER A 194 -3.81 0.61 33.74
N VAL A 195 -4.09 1.88 34.02
CA VAL A 195 -3.47 2.55 35.19
C VAL A 195 -4.06 2.00 36.49
N ASP A 196 -5.33 1.59 36.47
CA ASP A 196 -6.04 1.10 37.66
C ASP A 196 -5.79 -0.40 37.95
N GLU A 197 -5.62 -1.27 36.92
CA GLU A 197 -5.18 -2.66 37.17
C GLU A 197 -3.66 -2.79 37.38
N LEU A 198 -2.87 -1.74 37.11
CA LEU A 198 -1.41 -1.71 37.39
C LEU A 198 -1.08 -1.90 38.88
N LEU A 199 -2.09 -1.77 39.74
CA LEU A 199 -2.01 -2.06 41.17
C LEU A 199 -1.95 -3.58 41.46
N GLU A 200 -2.41 -4.46 40.55
CA GLU A 200 -2.30 -5.92 40.66
C GLU A 200 -1.07 -6.47 39.90
N ARG A 201 0.11 -6.02 40.33
CA ARG A 201 1.46 -6.22 39.76
C ARG A 201 1.76 -7.56 39.06
N ASN A 202 1.54 -8.70 39.71
CA ASN A 202 1.91 -10.02 39.19
C ASN A 202 0.91 -10.58 38.17
N SER A 203 -0.34 -10.09 38.23
CA SER A 203 -1.41 -10.49 37.32
C SER A 203 -1.19 -9.93 35.91
N LEU A 204 -0.71 -8.69 35.80
CA LEU A 204 -0.50 -8.06 34.50
C LEU A 204 0.69 -8.62 33.73
N LEU A 205 1.85 -8.79 34.37
CA LEU A 205 3.02 -9.33 33.69
C LEU A 205 2.78 -10.78 33.23
N SER A 206 2.09 -11.59 34.02
CA SER A 206 1.72 -12.96 33.65
C SER A 206 0.69 -13.01 32.52
N LYS A 207 -0.37 -12.19 32.58
CA LYS A 207 -1.34 -12.03 31.48
C LYS A 207 -0.66 -11.57 30.19
N TRP A 208 0.25 -10.60 30.28
CA TRP A 208 0.99 -10.09 29.13
C TRP A 208 1.88 -11.17 28.50
N ASN A 209 2.65 -11.89 29.31
CA ASN A 209 3.48 -12.99 28.83
C ASN A 209 2.65 -14.10 28.16
N ALA A 210 1.47 -14.42 28.71
CA ALA A 210 0.56 -15.39 28.09
C ALA A 210 0.09 -14.91 26.71
N VAL A 211 -0.35 -13.64 26.60
CA VAL A 211 -0.80 -13.07 25.32
C VAL A 211 0.34 -12.99 24.30
N VAL A 212 1.56 -12.69 24.72
CA VAL A 212 2.75 -12.70 23.85
C VAL A 212 3.07 -14.10 23.33
N GLN A 213 2.96 -15.13 24.17
CA GLN A 213 3.14 -16.53 23.75
C GLN A 213 2.07 -16.97 22.77
N ASP A 214 0.80 -16.66 23.05
CA ASP A 214 -0.32 -16.96 22.16
C ASP A 214 -0.18 -16.24 20.81
N LEU A 215 0.28 -14.98 20.85
CA LEU A 215 0.54 -14.19 19.65
C LEU A 215 1.66 -14.82 18.80
N GLN A 216 2.78 -15.19 19.42
CA GLN A 216 3.88 -15.84 18.72
C GLN A 216 3.41 -17.17 18.09
N ALA A 217 2.70 -18.01 18.84
CA ALA A 217 2.17 -19.27 18.35
C ALA A 217 1.19 -19.09 17.18
N ALA A 218 0.36 -18.04 17.22
CA ALA A 218 -0.53 -17.69 16.11
C ALA A 218 0.24 -17.19 14.88
N MET A 219 1.29 -16.40 15.07
CA MET A 219 2.16 -15.91 13.99
C MET A 219 2.92 -17.05 13.31
N GLU A 220 3.37 -18.06 14.07
CA GLU A 220 4.07 -19.25 13.56
C GLU A 220 3.22 -20.09 12.60
N GLN A 221 1.89 -19.97 12.66
CA GLN A 221 0.98 -20.66 11.74
C GLN A 221 0.86 -19.97 10.37
N VAL A 222 1.24 -18.69 10.27
CA VAL A 222 0.97 -17.86 9.09
C VAL A 222 2.25 -17.35 8.44
N PHE A 223 3.26 -17.01 9.24
CA PHE A 223 4.46 -16.33 8.79
C PHE A 223 5.70 -17.21 8.89
N HIS A 224 6.69 -16.92 8.05
CA HIS A 224 7.99 -17.56 8.14
C HIS A 224 8.71 -17.10 9.42
N ARG A 225 9.47 -18.00 10.04
CA ARG A 225 10.17 -17.78 11.32
C ARG A 225 10.93 -16.44 11.39
N CYS A 226 11.70 -16.11 10.35
CA CYS A 226 12.47 -14.86 10.32
C CYS A 226 11.59 -13.60 10.42
N THR A 227 10.38 -13.61 9.82
CA THR A 227 9.44 -12.49 9.92
C THR A 227 8.89 -12.35 11.34
N ILE A 228 8.73 -13.46 12.04
CA ILE A 228 8.23 -13.48 13.42
C ILE A 228 9.30 -12.93 14.36
N GLU A 229 10.54 -13.42 14.23
CA GLU A 229 11.68 -12.94 15.04
C GLU A 229 11.86 -11.42 14.88
N GLU A 230 11.94 -10.93 13.63
CA GLU A 230 12.05 -9.50 13.32
C GLU A 230 10.87 -8.68 13.90
N TRP A 231 9.63 -9.15 13.74
CA TRP A 231 8.46 -8.43 14.23
C TRP A 231 8.39 -8.36 15.76
N MET A 232 8.74 -9.45 16.45
CA MET A 232 8.76 -9.52 17.91
C MET A 232 9.82 -8.58 18.50
N GLU A 233 10.99 -8.51 17.89
CA GLU A 233 12.06 -7.58 18.23
C GLU A 233 11.64 -6.11 18.08
N GLU A 234 10.94 -5.77 17.00
CA GLU A 234 10.53 -4.38 16.76
C GLU A 234 9.29 -3.94 17.56
N ASN A 235 8.32 -4.84 17.80
CA ASN A 235 6.98 -4.43 18.27
C ASN A 235 6.64 -4.92 19.69
N VAL A 236 7.22 -6.04 20.14
CA VAL A 236 6.84 -6.66 21.43
C VAL A 236 7.90 -6.45 22.50
N HIS A 237 9.15 -6.79 22.21
CA HIS A 237 10.24 -6.73 23.18
C HIS A 237 10.49 -5.34 23.79
N PRO A 238 10.41 -4.22 23.04
CA PRO A 238 10.60 -2.89 23.62
C PRO A 238 9.56 -2.53 24.69
N SER A 239 8.30 -2.93 24.47
CA SER A 239 7.20 -2.70 25.42
C SER A 239 7.30 -3.61 26.64
N LEU A 240 7.65 -4.88 26.43
CA LEU A 240 7.87 -5.85 27.52
C LEU A 240 9.02 -5.41 28.44
N GLY A 241 10.13 -4.93 27.86
CA GLY A 241 11.28 -4.44 28.63
C GLY A 241 10.91 -3.24 29.51
N LYS A 242 10.14 -2.28 28.98
CA LYS A 242 9.63 -1.13 29.76
C LYS A 242 8.71 -1.57 30.89
N LEU A 243 7.80 -2.51 30.63
CA LEU A 243 6.89 -3.03 31.66
C LEU A 243 7.66 -3.72 32.79
N GLN A 244 8.65 -4.55 32.45
CA GLN A 244 9.50 -5.20 33.43
C GLN A 244 10.27 -4.18 34.27
N GLN A 245 10.83 -3.15 33.64
CA GLN A 245 11.54 -2.08 34.35
C GLN A 245 10.62 -1.34 35.33
N VAL A 246 9.39 -1.02 34.92
CA VAL A 246 8.40 -0.36 35.79
C VAL A 246 8.08 -1.24 37.00
N VAL A 247 7.87 -2.54 36.81
CA VAL A 247 7.64 -3.50 37.91
C VAL A 247 8.84 -3.55 38.85
N ASP A 248 10.05 -3.62 38.31
CA ASP A 248 11.29 -3.69 39.11
C ASP A 248 11.53 -2.41 39.93
N ASP A 249 11.31 -1.23 39.35
CA ASP A 249 11.50 0.05 40.04
C ASP A 249 10.45 0.27 41.13
N LEU A 250 9.22 -0.18 40.87
CA LEU A 250 8.14 -0.24 41.85
C LEU A 250 8.45 -1.20 43.01
N ASP A 251 9.10 -2.34 42.74
CA ASP A 251 9.57 -3.28 43.77
C ASP A 251 10.69 -2.68 44.63
N LYS A 252 11.63 -1.96 44.01
CA LYS A 252 12.68 -1.23 44.73
C LYS A 252 12.11 -0.12 45.62
N ALA A 253 11.14 0.64 45.11
CA ALA A 253 10.51 1.74 45.85
C ALA A 253 9.78 1.26 47.12
N ILE A 254 9.05 0.13 47.04
CA ILE A 254 8.39 -0.46 48.21
C ILE A 254 9.42 -0.98 49.22
N LYS A 255 10.48 -1.67 48.74
CA LYS A 255 11.56 -2.13 49.63
C LYS A 255 12.30 -0.99 50.33
N ALA A 256 12.28 0.22 49.77
CA ALA A 256 12.88 1.41 50.38
C ALA A 256 11.94 2.10 51.40
N GLN A 257 10.66 1.75 51.45
CA GLN A 257 9.67 2.28 52.41
C GLN A 257 9.47 1.39 53.65
N ASN A 258 9.89 0.13 53.60
CA ASN A 258 9.89 -0.82 54.72
C ASN A 258 11.28 -0.93 55.35
#